data_AF-A0YGV2-F1
#
_entry.id   AF-A0YGV2-F1
#
_cell.length_a   1.000
_cell.length_b   1.000
_cell.length_c   1.000
_cell.angle_alpha   90.00
_cell.angle_beta   90.00
_cell.angle_gamma   90.00
#
_symmetry.space_group_name_H-M   'P 1'
#
loop_
_entity.id
_entity.type
_entity.pdbx_description
1 polymer ?
#
loop_
_entity_poly.entity_id
_entity_poly.type
_entity_poly.pdbx_seq_one_letter_code
_entity_poly.pdbx_strand_id
1 'polypeptide(L)' 'MVTLYGFTLSNYVNMVKMALYEKEMDFDWVDVKPNQESDY' A
#
# COMPACT_ATOMS: atom_id res chain seq x y z
N MET A 1 6.94 12.43 -2.67
CA MET A 1 6.77 11.02 -3.04
C MET A 1 6.04 10.35 -1.90
N VAL A 2 4.93 9.66 -2.17
CA VAL A 2 4.11 9.02 -1.12
C VAL A 2 4.54 7.56 -1.00
N THR A 3 4.51 7.00 0.21
CA THR A 3 4.72 5.56 0.43
C THR A 3 3.41 4.91 0.82
N LEU A 4 3.02 3.85 0.12
CA LEU A 4 1.85 3.04 0.42
C LEU A 4 2.30 1.76 1.14
N TYR A 5 2.01 1.68 2.44
CA TYR A 5 2.20 0.49 3.26
C TYR A 5 0.92 -0.35 3.30
N GLY A 6 1.04 -1.64 3.07
CA GLY A 6 -0.09 -2.57 3.23
C GLY A 6 0.22 -3.93 2.63
N PHE A 7 -0.78 -4.79 2.50
CA PHE A 7 -0.61 -6.11 1.89
C PHE A 7 -1.57 -6.34 0.74
N THR A 8 -1.14 -7.15 -0.22
CA THR A 8 -1.85 -7.43 -1.48
C THR A 8 -3.28 -7.99 -1.30
N LEU A 9 -3.57 -8.67 -0.20
CA LEU A 9 -4.92 -9.23 0.06
C LEU A 9 -5.89 -8.24 0.72
N SER A 10 -5.45 -7.00 1.02
CA SER A 10 -6.32 -5.98 1.58
C SER A 10 -7.10 -5.26 0.48
N ASN A 11 -8.43 -5.42 0.48
CA ASN A 11 -9.30 -4.72 -0.46
C ASN A 11 -9.15 -3.19 -0.37
N TYR A 12 -8.99 -2.65 0.84
CA TYR A 12 -8.83 -1.20 1.06
C TYR A 12 -7.52 -0.67 0.49
N VAL A 13 -6.41 -1.38 0.72
CA VAL A 13 -5.10 -0.99 0.19
C VAL A 13 -5.11 -1.07 -1.33
N ASN A 14 -5.74 -2.09 -1.91
CA ASN A 14 -5.85 -2.22 -3.35
C ASN A 14 -6.69 -1.10 -3.99
N MET A 15 -7.75 -0.63 -3.33
CA MET A 15 -8.51 0.53 -3.81
C MET A 15 -7.67 1.81 -3.81
N VAL A 16 -6.88 2.05 -2.76
CA VAL A 16 -5.96 3.20 -2.71
C VAL A 16 -4.88 3.08 -3.78
N LYS A 17 -4.28 1.88 -3.93
CA LYS A 17 -3.25 1.61 -4.94
C LYS A 17 -3.77 1.83 -6.37
N MET A 18 -5.00 1.38 -6.66
CA MET A 18 -5.66 1.68 -7.94
C MET A 18 -5.84 3.18 -8.15
N ALA A 19 -6.32 3.91 -7.13
CA ALA A 19 -6.51 5.35 -7.25
C ALA A 19 -5.19 6.09 -7.53
N LEU A 20 -4.07 5.65 -6.94
CA LEU A 20 -2.75 6.22 -7.23
C LEU A 20 -2.32 5.98 -8.68
N TYR A 21 -2.54 4.77 -9.21
CA TYR A 21 -2.27 4.45 -10.61
C TYR A 21 -3.14 5.27 -11.57
N GLU A 22 -4.45 5.36 -11.32
CA GLU A 22 -5.40 6.14 -12.13
C GLU A 22 -5.11 7.65 -12.15
N LYS A 23 -4.36 8.13 -11.14
CA LYS A 23 -3.93 9.54 -11.04
C LYS A 23 -2.50 9.75 -11.54
N GLU A 24 -1.85 8.71 -12.07
CA GLU A 24 -0.46 8.76 -12.52
C GLU A 24 0.47 9.34 -11.44
N MET A 25 0.17 9.03 -10.17
CA MET A 25 0.97 9.50 -9.04
C MET A 25 2.10 8.51 -8.78
N ASP A 26 3.33 9.01 -8.71
CA ASP A 26 4.47 8.22 -8.28
C ASP A 26 4.38 7.90 -6.77
N PHE A 27 4.53 6.62 -6.43
CA PHE A 27 4.54 6.15 -5.05
C PHE A 27 5.43 4.92 -4.87
N ASP A 28 5.99 4.79 -3.66
CA ASP A 28 6.69 3.58 -3.23
C ASP A 28 5.70 2.58 -2.64
N TRP A 29 5.84 1.30 -2.98
CA TRP A 29 5.04 0.22 -2.43
C TRP A 29 5.84 -0.61 -1.43
N VAL A 30 5.32 -0.76 -0.21
CA VAL A 30 5.91 -1.62 0.83
C VAL A 30 4.88 -2.68 1.22
N ASP A 31 5.18 -3.94 0.90
CA ASP A 31 4.34 -5.09 1.28
C ASP A 31 4.54 -5.44 2.76
N VAL A 32 3.58 -5.03 3.58
CA VAL A 32 3.53 -5.19 5.04
C VAL A 32 2.53 -6.29 5.38
N LYS A 33 3.05 -7.48 5.67
CA LYS A 33 2.21 -8.62 6.09
C LYS A 33 1.85 -8.47 7.57
N PRO A 34 0.64 -8.88 7.98
CA PRO A 34 0.27 -8.91 9.39
C PRO A 34 1.29 -9.73 10.19
N ASN A 35 1.86 -9.10 11.22
CA ASN A 35 2.78 -9.72 12.16
C ASN A 35 2.48 -9.21 13.59
N GLN A 36 3.13 -9.76 14.60
CA GLN A 36 2.97 -9.33 16.01
C GLN A 36 4.09 -8.38 16.50
N GLU A 37 4.94 -7.93 15.59
CA GLU A 37 6.00 -6.97 15.89
C GLU A 37 5.43 -5.55 15.87
N SER A 38 6.15 -4.60 16.47
CA SER A 38 5.78 -3.17 16.41
C SER A 38 6.01 -2.54 15.04
N ASP A 39 6.73 -3.24 14.16
CA ASP A 39 7.18 -2.75 12.88
C ASP A 39 6.20 -3.16 11.76
N TYR A 40 6.09 -2.28 10.75
CA TYR A 40 5.25 -2.46 9.57
C TYR A 40 6.01 -3.21 8.47
#